data_AF-A0A1I7IM47-F1
#
_entry.id   AF-A0A1I7IM47-F1
#
_cell.length_a   1.000
_cell.length_b   1.000
_cell.length_c   1.000
_cell.angle_alpha   90.00
_cell.angle_beta   90.00
_cell.angle_gamma   90.00
#
_symmetry.space_group_name_H-M   'P 1'
#
loop_
_entity.id
_entity.type
_entity.pdbx_description
1 polymer ?
#
loop_
_entity_poly.entity_id
_entity_poly.type
_entity_poly.pdbx_seq_one_letter_code
_entity_poly.pdbx_strand_id
1 'polypeptide(L)'
;MFLKRIQPRLLLAAQWSLVAAFLLFPVAFAPGNVAIALAFLLSLAAGDYRARWQAVRGMPVVWWALGLYAVVLVGALYSPAPGADIGMHLSKYAKLLLLPALLPLLAQTVWRTRCLNAFMAAMGFILASVYANVFWQLPWSVTQNQGWGGDHTVVGDYITQNIMMVFFATAALARGQAARGGYRWAWWLVAALAAVAVTQLSQGRTGYLLLCVAVAGYVFLALRGLSRWVVLGSLALAIGGVLATSQTVRDRIALGLAEAAQSSSMEITSIGGRVNFWKHTALLIQEKPLQGWGTGSYHSVWCQRVTQEGWCWFGGWHPHNQYLFFWMENGVLAVLLFLLLVSAPARASAHAAAQDRPLLWAFSLIFAVDSLINSPLFSGRESHFFTMLLLWLCAQAYFGGRAAQPAAAAP
;
A
#
# COMPACT_ATOMS: atom_id res chain seq x y z
N MET A 1 37.82 -15.27 -7.86
CA MET A 1 37.66 -15.13 -9.33
C MET A 1 36.31 -15.66 -9.82
N PHE A 2 35.81 -16.80 -9.30
CA PHE A 2 34.50 -17.39 -9.64
C PHE A 2 33.28 -16.49 -9.32
N LEU A 3 33.22 -15.93 -8.10
CA LEU A 3 32.13 -15.02 -7.68
C LEU A 3 31.99 -13.78 -8.58
N LYS A 4 33.12 -13.19 -9.04
CA LYS A 4 33.11 -12.03 -9.97
C LYS A 4 32.51 -12.37 -11.35
N ARG A 5 32.61 -13.63 -11.80
CA ARG A 5 32.04 -14.06 -13.09
C ARG A 5 30.54 -14.34 -13.01
N ILE A 6 30.05 -14.78 -11.84
CA ILE A 6 28.64 -15.17 -11.64
C ILE A 6 27.77 -14.01 -11.16
N GLN A 7 28.37 -13.04 -10.45
CA GLN A 7 27.69 -11.87 -9.92
C GLN A 7 26.76 -11.16 -10.94
N PRO A 8 27.18 -10.84 -12.18
CA PRO A 8 26.29 -10.18 -13.15
C PRO A 8 25.06 -11.02 -13.49
N ARG A 9 25.22 -12.35 -13.55
CA ARG A 9 24.10 -13.28 -13.82
C ARG A 9 23.14 -13.35 -12.63
N LEU A 10 23.66 -13.34 -11.39
CA LEU A 10 22.82 -13.31 -10.18
C LEU A 10 22.05 -11.99 -10.06
N LEU A 11 22.67 -10.86 -10.36
CA LEU A 11 21.98 -9.56 -10.36
C LEU A 11 20.89 -9.50 -11.42
N LEU A 12 21.18 -9.99 -12.63
CA LEU A 12 20.19 -10.07 -13.71
C LEU A 12 19.01 -10.98 -13.33
N ALA A 13 19.30 -12.14 -12.72
CA ALA A 13 18.27 -13.04 -12.21
C ALA A 13 17.44 -12.38 -11.10
N ALA A 14 18.09 -11.71 -10.14
CA ALA A 14 17.40 -10.97 -9.07
C ALA A 14 16.47 -9.87 -9.64
N GLN A 15 16.92 -9.15 -10.67
CA GLN A 15 16.12 -8.13 -11.36
C GLN A 15 14.90 -8.73 -12.07
N TRP A 16 15.06 -9.86 -12.76
CA TRP A 16 13.92 -10.55 -13.37
C TRP A 16 12.97 -11.16 -12.33
N SER A 17 13.49 -11.71 -11.22
CA SER A 17 12.67 -12.14 -10.08
C SER A 17 11.90 -10.98 -9.48
N LEU A 18 12.49 -9.78 -9.41
CA LEU A 18 11.79 -8.58 -8.97
C LEU A 18 10.67 -8.18 -9.95
N VAL A 19 10.92 -8.21 -11.27
CA VAL A 19 9.86 -7.97 -12.27
C VAL A 19 8.73 -9.00 -12.13
N ALA A 20 9.06 -10.28 -11.95
CA ALA A 20 8.10 -11.34 -11.69
C ALA A 20 7.32 -11.10 -10.39
N ALA A 21 7.97 -10.59 -9.33
CA ALA A 21 7.29 -10.22 -8.10
C ALA A 21 6.21 -9.17 -8.35
N PHE A 22 6.52 -8.07 -9.06
CA PHE A 22 5.54 -7.03 -9.42
C PHE A 22 4.37 -7.56 -10.28
N LEU A 23 4.60 -8.57 -11.12
CA LEU A 23 3.56 -9.24 -11.90
C LEU A 23 2.68 -10.16 -11.05
N LEU A 24 3.30 -10.94 -10.16
CA LEU A 24 2.66 -12.08 -9.52
C LEU A 24 2.03 -11.73 -8.17
N PHE A 25 2.57 -10.80 -7.38
CA PHE A 25 2.00 -10.49 -6.06
C PHE A 25 0.52 -10.03 -6.12
N PRO A 26 0.06 -9.28 -7.15
CA PRO A 26 -1.35 -8.90 -7.24
C PRO A 26 -2.26 -10.06 -7.63
N VAL A 27 -1.79 -10.96 -8.51
CA VAL A 27 -2.61 -12.00 -9.15
C VAL A 27 -2.56 -13.35 -8.41
N ALA A 28 -1.39 -13.72 -7.91
CA ALA A 28 -1.14 -15.02 -7.30
C ALA A 28 -0.22 -14.86 -6.08
N PHE A 29 -0.81 -14.86 -4.88
CA PHE A 29 -0.12 -14.49 -3.64
C PHE A 29 1.11 -15.38 -3.33
N ALA A 30 0.99 -16.70 -3.48
CA ALA A 30 2.10 -17.62 -3.20
C ALA A 30 3.25 -17.50 -4.22
N PRO A 31 3.03 -17.56 -5.55
CA PRO A 31 4.08 -17.27 -6.53
C PRO A 31 4.71 -15.87 -6.36
N GLY A 32 3.92 -14.87 -5.99
CA GLY A 32 4.41 -13.53 -5.65
C GLY A 32 5.40 -13.55 -4.48
N ASN A 33 5.08 -14.25 -3.39
CA ASN A 33 6.00 -14.44 -2.26
C ASN A 33 7.31 -15.11 -2.70
N VAL A 34 7.22 -16.17 -3.49
CA VAL A 34 8.40 -16.90 -4.00
C VAL A 34 9.26 -15.96 -4.85
N ALA A 35 8.67 -15.17 -5.74
CA ALA A 35 9.41 -14.23 -6.57
C ALA A 35 10.10 -13.12 -5.75
N ILE A 36 9.43 -12.59 -4.72
CA ILE A 36 10.02 -11.61 -3.78
C ILE A 36 11.21 -12.24 -3.04
N ALA A 37 11.03 -13.45 -2.50
CA ALA A 37 12.08 -14.17 -1.78
C ALA A 37 13.27 -14.48 -2.69
N LEU A 38 13.03 -14.94 -3.92
CA LEU A 38 14.08 -15.17 -4.91
C LEU A 38 14.82 -13.87 -5.26
N ALA A 39 14.10 -12.77 -5.48
CA ALA A 39 14.72 -11.47 -5.73
C ALA A 39 15.63 -11.08 -4.56
N PHE A 40 15.16 -11.24 -3.32
CA PHE A 40 15.94 -10.95 -2.12
C PHE A 40 17.17 -11.85 -1.97
N LEU A 41 17.02 -13.16 -2.07
CA LEU A 41 18.10 -14.13 -1.89
C LEU A 41 19.16 -14.03 -2.99
N LEU A 42 18.75 -13.91 -4.27
CA LEU A 42 19.67 -13.72 -5.39
C LEU A 42 20.41 -12.39 -5.29
N SER A 43 19.69 -11.36 -4.83
CA SER A 43 20.27 -10.05 -4.53
C SER A 43 21.34 -10.16 -3.45
N LEU A 44 21.11 -10.88 -2.35
CA LEU A 44 22.15 -11.12 -1.34
C LEU A 44 23.32 -11.94 -1.91
N ALA A 45 23.04 -13.04 -2.60
CA ALA A 45 24.04 -13.93 -3.19
C ALA A 45 24.95 -13.23 -4.22
N ALA A 46 24.46 -12.19 -4.89
CA ALA A 46 25.24 -11.40 -5.84
C ALA A 46 26.41 -10.62 -5.19
N GLY A 47 26.37 -10.38 -3.87
CA GLY A 47 27.41 -9.67 -3.15
C GLY A 47 27.51 -8.18 -3.48
N ASP A 48 28.74 -7.65 -3.42
CA ASP A 48 29.08 -6.22 -3.59
C ASP A 48 28.29 -5.29 -2.65
N TYR A 49 28.18 -5.72 -1.40
CA TYR A 49 27.41 -5.04 -0.36
C TYR A 49 27.86 -3.60 -0.15
N ARG A 50 29.17 -3.32 -0.27
CA ARG A 50 29.72 -1.97 -0.09
C ARG A 50 29.23 -1.00 -1.16
N ALA A 51 29.38 -1.32 -2.45
CA ALA A 51 28.94 -0.43 -3.53
C ALA A 51 27.42 -0.26 -3.53
N ARG A 52 26.69 -1.35 -3.26
CA ARG A 52 25.23 -1.34 -3.21
C ARG A 52 24.68 -0.54 -2.05
N TRP A 53 25.28 -0.68 -0.87
CA TRP A 53 24.97 0.18 0.28
C TRP A 53 25.28 1.64 -0.02
N GLN A 54 26.44 1.94 -0.63
CA GLN A 54 26.79 3.30 -1.03
C GLN A 54 25.77 3.92 -2.00
N ALA A 55 25.16 3.12 -2.88
CA ALA A 55 24.14 3.59 -3.81
C ALA A 55 22.85 4.07 -3.11
N VAL A 56 22.47 3.44 -1.99
CA VAL A 56 21.16 3.67 -1.33
C VAL A 56 21.22 4.31 0.05
N ARG A 57 22.39 4.35 0.71
CA ARG A 57 22.56 4.95 2.06
C ARG A 57 22.17 6.43 2.14
N GLY A 58 22.16 7.13 0.99
CA GLY A 58 21.71 8.52 0.88
C GLY A 58 20.19 8.68 0.80
N MET A 59 19.42 7.59 0.75
CA MET A 59 17.97 7.59 0.70
C MET A 59 17.39 7.50 2.11
N PRO A 60 16.70 8.54 2.64
CA PRO A 60 16.19 8.53 4.01
C PRO A 60 15.23 7.36 4.31
N VAL A 61 14.45 6.94 3.31
CA VAL A 61 13.51 5.81 3.41
C VAL A 61 14.18 4.50 3.87
N VAL A 62 15.44 4.29 3.51
CA VAL A 62 16.21 3.11 3.91
C VAL A 62 16.43 3.11 5.42
N TRP A 63 16.85 4.24 5.96
CA TRP A 63 17.08 4.40 7.39
C TRP A 63 15.79 4.36 8.20
N TRP A 64 14.69 4.89 7.70
CA TRP A 64 13.40 4.83 8.38
C TRP A 64 12.84 3.42 8.43
N ALA A 65 12.97 2.64 7.34
CA ALA A 65 12.58 1.24 7.32
C ALA A 65 13.44 0.37 8.26
N LEU A 66 14.77 0.57 8.24
CA LEU A 66 15.68 -0.11 9.15
C LEU A 66 15.41 0.26 10.61
N GLY A 67 15.20 1.55 10.88
CA GLY A 67 14.89 2.06 12.22
C GLY A 67 13.56 1.50 12.73
N LEU A 68 12.52 1.49 11.90
CA LEU A 68 11.22 0.93 12.29
C LEU A 68 11.32 -0.57 12.60
N TYR A 69 12.05 -1.34 11.79
CA TYR A 69 12.29 -2.75 12.08
C TYR A 69 13.17 -2.97 13.32
N ALA A 70 14.16 -2.11 13.56
CA ALA A 70 14.97 -2.16 14.78
C ALA A 70 14.12 -1.90 16.03
N VAL A 71 13.19 -0.95 15.97
CA VAL A 71 12.24 -0.70 17.07
C VAL A 71 11.34 -1.92 17.32
N VAL A 72 10.87 -2.59 16.26
CA VAL A 72 10.12 -3.86 16.38
C VAL A 72 10.97 -4.97 17.03
N LEU A 73 12.26 -5.08 16.68
CA LEU A 73 13.17 -6.04 17.31
C LEU A 73 13.41 -5.74 18.80
N VAL A 74 13.61 -4.47 19.16
CA VAL A 74 13.73 -4.06 20.57
C VAL A 74 12.41 -4.32 21.30
N GLY A 75 11.27 -4.07 20.65
CA GLY A 75 9.93 -4.38 21.09
C GLY A 75 9.73 -5.84 21.51
N ALA A 76 10.40 -6.77 20.83
CA ALA A 76 10.32 -8.20 21.14
C ALA A 76 11.03 -8.55 22.47
N LEU A 77 12.02 -7.77 22.90
CA LEU A 77 12.81 -8.08 24.10
C LEU A 77 12.06 -7.87 25.42
N TYR A 78 11.03 -7.03 25.42
CA TYR A 78 10.21 -6.73 26.60
C TYR A 78 8.74 -7.12 26.42
N SER A 79 8.40 -7.85 25.35
CA SER A 79 7.03 -8.24 25.06
C SER A 79 6.53 -9.31 26.02
N PRO A 80 5.32 -9.17 26.60
CA PRO A 80 4.68 -10.21 27.39
C PRO A 80 4.00 -11.28 26.51
N ALA A 81 4.05 -11.13 25.18
CA ALA A 81 3.35 -11.99 24.25
C ALA A 81 3.97 -13.39 24.16
N PRO A 82 3.18 -14.42 23.80
CA PRO A 82 3.71 -15.70 23.40
C PRO A 82 4.73 -15.58 22.25
N GLY A 83 5.75 -16.43 22.26
CA GLY A 83 6.80 -16.40 21.23
C GLY A 83 6.29 -16.59 19.80
N ALA A 84 5.15 -17.26 19.61
CA ALA A 84 4.50 -17.41 18.30
C ALA A 84 3.99 -16.07 17.75
N ASP A 85 3.35 -15.24 18.59
CA ASP A 85 2.84 -13.92 18.20
C ASP A 85 4.01 -12.96 17.92
N ILE A 86 5.04 -12.98 18.77
CA ILE A 86 6.28 -12.23 18.54
C ILE A 86 6.89 -12.62 17.19
N GLY A 87 7.10 -13.92 16.96
CA GLY A 87 7.68 -14.45 15.72
C GLY A 87 6.86 -14.07 14.49
N MET A 88 5.53 -14.09 14.59
CA MET A 88 4.65 -13.65 13.52
C MET A 88 4.89 -12.18 13.18
N HIS A 89 4.91 -11.28 14.17
CA HIS A 89 5.11 -9.85 13.94
C HIS A 89 6.50 -9.56 13.37
N LEU A 90 7.54 -10.21 13.90
CA LEU A 90 8.90 -10.11 13.34
C LEU A 90 8.91 -10.51 11.85
N SER A 91 8.28 -11.64 11.51
CA SER A 91 8.22 -12.12 10.12
C SER A 91 7.46 -11.17 9.18
N LYS A 92 6.36 -10.56 9.68
CA LYS A 92 5.55 -9.61 8.91
C LYS A 92 6.33 -8.33 8.62
N TYR A 93 6.97 -7.76 9.63
CA TYR A 93 7.70 -6.50 9.51
C TYR A 93 9.11 -6.66 8.92
N ALA A 94 9.67 -7.87 8.84
CA ALA A 94 10.93 -8.15 8.14
C ALA A 94 10.91 -7.72 6.67
N LYS A 95 9.73 -7.55 6.06
CA LYS A 95 9.58 -6.99 4.70
C LYS A 95 10.17 -5.60 4.56
N LEU A 96 10.31 -4.83 5.64
CA LEU A 96 11.02 -3.54 5.63
C LEU A 96 12.49 -3.69 5.20
N LEU A 97 13.12 -4.85 5.42
CA LEU A 97 14.48 -5.18 4.98
C LEU A 97 14.60 -5.35 3.46
N LEU A 98 13.47 -5.50 2.74
CA LEU A 98 13.48 -5.54 1.28
C LEU A 98 13.96 -4.21 0.69
N LEU A 99 13.74 -3.08 1.36
CA LEU A 99 14.16 -1.77 0.88
C LEU A 99 15.68 -1.67 0.65
N PRO A 100 16.54 -1.82 1.67
CA PRO A 100 17.99 -1.76 1.47
C PRO A 100 18.51 -2.83 0.51
N ALA A 101 17.89 -4.02 0.46
CA ALA A 101 18.35 -5.12 -0.38
C ALA A 101 17.96 -4.97 -1.86
N LEU A 102 16.76 -4.49 -2.17
CA LEU A 102 16.22 -4.50 -3.53
C LEU A 102 16.27 -3.13 -4.23
N LEU A 103 16.35 -2.01 -3.49
CA LEU A 103 16.50 -0.66 -4.08
C LEU A 103 17.68 -0.57 -5.07
N PRO A 104 18.88 -1.13 -4.80
CA PRO A 104 20.00 -1.07 -5.75
C PRO A 104 19.69 -1.73 -7.10
N LEU A 105 18.81 -2.74 -7.14
CA LEU A 105 18.43 -3.43 -8.38
C LEU A 105 17.67 -2.51 -9.35
N LEU A 106 17.06 -1.44 -8.83
CA LEU A 106 16.29 -0.44 -9.56
C LEU A 106 17.09 0.81 -9.95
N ALA A 107 18.42 0.79 -9.84
CA ALA A 107 19.26 1.92 -10.23
C ALA A 107 19.09 2.31 -11.71
N GLN A 108 18.88 1.34 -12.60
CA GLN A 108 18.69 1.59 -14.03
C GLN A 108 17.20 1.76 -14.39
N THR A 109 16.91 2.73 -15.27
CA THR A 109 15.55 3.06 -15.70
C THR A 109 14.81 1.88 -16.32
N VAL A 110 15.50 1.03 -17.09
CA VAL A 110 14.89 -0.15 -17.74
C VAL A 110 14.19 -1.07 -16.74
N TRP A 111 14.79 -1.29 -15.56
CA TRP A 111 14.22 -2.18 -14.54
C TRP A 111 13.06 -1.54 -13.80
N ARG A 112 13.12 -0.22 -13.56
CA ARG A 112 11.97 0.53 -13.03
C ARG A 112 10.79 0.44 -13.99
N THR A 113 11.01 0.67 -15.28
CA THR A 113 9.94 0.57 -16.30
C THR A 113 9.36 -0.85 -16.38
N ARG A 114 10.20 -1.89 -16.38
CA ARG A 114 9.75 -3.29 -16.40
C ARG A 114 8.90 -3.65 -15.19
N CYS A 115 9.31 -3.26 -13.98
CA CYS A 115 8.55 -3.54 -12.76
C CYS A 115 7.19 -2.85 -12.76
N LEU A 116 7.13 -1.56 -13.14
CA LEU A 116 5.85 -0.85 -13.23
C LEU A 116 4.95 -1.47 -14.31
N ASN A 117 5.50 -1.80 -15.49
CA ASN A 117 4.73 -2.44 -16.56
C ASN A 117 4.18 -3.81 -16.13
N ALA A 118 4.97 -4.60 -15.40
CA ALA A 118 4.54 -5.88 -14.84
C ALA A 118 3.35 -5.71 -13.88
N PHE A 119 3.43 -4.75 -12.95
CA PHE A 119 2.31 -4.43 -12.06
C PHE A 119 1.08 -3.92 -12.82
N MET A 120 1.27 -3.03 -13.81
CA MET A 120 0.17 -2.51 -14.63
C MET A 120 -0.48 -3.62 -15.46
N ALA A 121 0.29 -4.59 -15.96
CA ALA A 121 -0.25 -5.75 -16.68
C ALA A 121 -1.06 -6.67 -15.74
N ALA A 122 -0.55 -6.93 -14.54
CA ALA A 122 -1.26 -7.68 -13.50
C ALA A 122 -2.59 -7.05 -13.13
N MET A 123 -2.60 -5.73 -12.88
CA MET A 123 -3.82 -4.99 -12.55
C MET A 123 -4.75 -4.85 -13.75
N GLY A 124 -4.23 -4.75 -14.98
CA GLY A 124 -5.03 -4.79 -16.19
C GLY A 124 -5.74 -6.14 -16.37
N PHE A 125 -5.07 -7.25 -16.07
CA PHE A 125 -5.69 -8.58 -16.03
C PHE A 125 -6.79 -8.67 -14.97
N ILE A 126 -6.54 -8.16 -13.76
CA ILE A 126 -7.56 -8.11 -12.70
C ILE A 126 -8.74 -7.26 -13.14
N LEU A 127 -8.50 -6.07 -13.70
CA LEU A 127 -9.56 -5.18 -14.20
C LEU A 127 -10.42 -5.87 -15.27
N ALA A 128 -9.78 -6.48 -16.27
CA ALA A 128 -10.49 -7.23 -17.30
C ALA A 128 -11.31 -8.39 -16.70
N SER A 129 -10.74 -9.09 -15.72
CA SER A 129 -11.44 -10.17 -15.01
C SER A 129 -12.63 -9.65 -14.21
N VAL A 130 -12.52 -8.50 -13.53
CA VAL A 130 -13.62 -7.89 -12.76
C VAL A 130 -14.81 -7.62 -13.68
N TYR A 131 -14.55 -7.04 -14.86
CA TYR A 131 -15.60 -6.78 -15.85
C TYR A 131 -16.13 -8.06 -16.50
N ALA A 132 -15.28 -9.03 -16.80
CA ALA A 132 -15.73 -10.32 -17.31
C ALA A 132 -16.61 -11.06 -16.28
N ASN A 133 -16.31 -10.93 -14.98
CA ASN A 133 -17.09 -11.55 -13.90
C ASN A 133 -18.52 -11.02 -13.80
N VAL A 134 -18.78 -9.81 -14.31
CA VAL A 134 -20.15 -9.27 -14.42
C VAL A 134 -21.01 -10.14 -15.34
N PHE A 135 -20.42 -10.73 -16.39
CA PHE A 135 -21.15 -11.46 -17.43
C PHE A 135 -20.96 -12.98 -17.35
N TRP A 136 -19.83 -13.46 -16.82
CA TRP A 136 -19.47 -14.87 -16.78
C TRP A 136 -18.94 -15.26 -15.41
N GLN A 137 -19.23 -16.48 -14.96
CA GLN A 137 -18.58 -17.07 -13.79
C GLN A 137 -17.15 -17.48 -14.15
N LEU A 138 -16.17 -16.73 -13.63
CA LEU A 138 -14.76 -17.02 -13.87
C LEU A 138 -14.25 -18.04 -12.84
N PRO A 139 -13.63 -19.16 -13.27
CA PRO A 139 -13.16 -20.20 -12.34
C PRO A 139 -12.15 -19.71 -11.29
N TRP A 140 -11.42 -18.64 -11.58
CA TRP A 140 -10.41 -18.06 -10.70
C TRP A 140 -10.92 -16.89 -9.86
N SER A 141 -12.14 -16.40 -10.10
CA SER A 141 -12.70 -15.28 -9.33
C SER A 141 -13.08 -15.73 -7.94
N VAL A 142 -12.74 -14.94 -6.93
CA VAL A 142 -13.14 -15.20 -5.54
C VAL A 142 -14.66 -15.08 -5.40
N THR A 143 -15.27 -14.10 -6.07
CA THR A 143 -16.73 -13.94 -6.09
C THR A 143 -17.33 -14.55 -7.35
N GLN A 144 -18.39 -15.33 -7.20
CA GLN A 144 -19.09 -16.00 -8.30
C GLN A 144 -20.44 -15.35 -8.65
N ASN A 145 -20.57 -14.06 -8.34
CA ASN A 145 -21.76 -13.26 -8.64
C ASN A 145 -21.73 -12.76 -10.08
N GLN A 146 -22.90 -12.61 -10.70
CA GLN A 146 -23.07 -12.01 -12.03
C GLN A 146 -23.98 -10.78 -11.91
N GLY A 147 -23.97 -9.92 -12.94
CA GLY A 147 -24.78 -8.71 -12.99
C GLY A 147 -24.17 -7.52 -12.25
N TRP A 148 -24.75 -6.35 -12.48
CA TRP A 148 -24.31 -5.09 -11.87
C TRP A 148 -24.78 -4.96 -10.41
N GLY A 149 -24.04 -4.22 -9.59
CA GLY A 149 -24.37 -3.96 -8.19
C GLY A 149 -23.91 -5.02 -7.18
N GLY A 150 -23.34 -6.13 -7.67
CA GLY A 150 -22.68 -7.15 -6.84
C GLY A 150 -21.18 -6.92 -6.63
N ASP A 151 -20.59 -7.64 -5.67
CA ASP A 151 -19.13 -7.72 -5.54
C ASP A 151 -18.55 -8.62 -6.64
N HIS A 152 -17.54 -8.10 -7.33
CA HIS A 152 -16.79 -8.78 -8.39
C HIS A 152 -15.30 -8.84 -8.06
N THR A 153 -14.99 -9.11 -6.80
CA THR A 153 -13.62 -9.30 -6.35
C THR A 153 -13.06 -10.60 -6.95
N VAL A 154 -12.02 -10.46 -7.78
CA VAL A 154 -11.45 -11.59 -8.53
C VAL A 154 -10.32 -12.24 -7.74
N VAL A 155 -9.45 -11.46 -7.11
CA VAL A 155 -8.24 -11.99 -6.47
C VAL A 155 -8.13 -11.58 -5.00
N GLY A 156 -8.06 -12.56 -4.11
CA GLY A 156 -8.07 -12.39 -2.64
C GLY A 156 -9.28 -11.60 -2.14
N ASP A 157 -9.07 -10.50 -1.44
CA ASP A 157 -10.16 -9.73 -0.81
C ASP A 157 -10.39 -8.37 -1.47
N TYR A 158 -11.59 -7.83 -1.27
CA TYR A 158 -12.04 -6.58 -1.86
C TYR A 158 -11.24 -5.37 -1.36
N ILE A 159 -10.65 -5.42 -0.15
CA ILE A 159 -9.87 -4.31 0.41
C ILE A 159 -8.55 -4.21 -0.35
N THR A 160 -7.78 -5.31 -0.39
CA THR A 160 -6.48 -5.34 -1.08
C THR A 160 -6.65 -5.06 -2.57
N GLN A 161 -7.67 -5.65 -3.23
CA GLN A 161 -7.94 -5.40 -4.65
C GLN A 161 -8.25 -3.91 -4.91
N ASN A 162 -9.10 -3.28 -4.09
CA ASN A 162 -9.45 -1.87 -4.26
C ASN A 162 -8.26 -0.94 -4.07
N ILE A 163 -7.42 -1.17 -3.04
CA ILE A 163 -6.23 -0.35 -2.80
C ILE A 163 -5.30 -0.38 -4.03
N MET A 164 -5.02 -1.57 -4.55
CA MET A 164 -4.17 -1.75 -5.74
C MET A 164 -4.82 -1.14 -6.99
N MET A 165 -6.14 -1.28 -7.15
CA MET A 165 -6.90 -0.74 -8.28
C MET A 165 -6.96 0.79 -8.26
N VAL A 166 -7.04 1.42 -7.08
CA VAL A 166 -6.96 2.87 -6.91
C VAL A 166 -5.60 3.38 -7.39
N PHE A 167 -4.50 2.75 -6.94
CA PHE A 167 -3.18 3.13 -7.41
C PHE A 167 -3.04 2.90 -8.93
N PHE A 168 -3.53 1.77 -9.45
CA PHE A 168 -3.56 1.48 -10.88
C PHE A 168 -4.32 2.56 -11.68
N ALA A 169 -5.49 3.00 -11.19
CA ALA A 169 -6.26 4.08 -11.81
C ALA A 169 -5.45 5.39 -11.86
N THR A 170 -4.78 5.76 -10.76
CA THR A 170 -3.93 6.96 -10.74
C THR A 170 -2.69 6.84 -11.63
N ALA A 171 -2.08 5.65 -11.72
CA ALA A 171 -0.96 5.39 -12.61
C ALA A 171 -1.39 5.40 -14.09
N ALA A 172 -2.58 4.88 -14.41
CA ALA A 172 -3.18 4.97 -15.75
C ALA A 172 -3.49 6.43 -16.12
N LEU A 173 -4.04 7.21 -15.17
CA LEU A 173 -4.23 8.66 -15.36
C LEU A 173 -2.90 9.36 -15.67
N ALA A 174 -1.83 9.02 -14.94
CA ALA A 174 -0.50 9.55 -15.18
C ALA A 174 0.05 9.18 -16.57
N ARG A 175 -0.12 7.94 -17.01
CA ARG A 175 0.26 7.52 -18.37
C ARG A 175 -0.54 8.26 -19.44
N GLY A 176 -1.84 8.45 -19.25
CA GLY A 176 -2.66 9.21 -20.18
C GLY A 176 -2.26 10.69 -20.25
N GLN A 177 -1.80 11.27 -19.14
CA GLN A 177 -1.26 12.63 -19.15
C GLN A 177 0.06 12.76 -19.91
N ALA A 178 0.93 11.74 -19.84
CA ALA A 178 2.20 11.72 -20.56
C ALA A 178 2.06 11.26 -22.04
N ALA A 179 1.00 10.53 -22.38
CA ALA A 179 0.78 10.00 -23.73
C ALA A 179 0.30 11.06 -24.73
N ARG A 180 0.52 10.79 -26.02
CA ARG A 180 0.08 11.62 -27.16
C ARG A 180 -0.95 10.87 -28.01
N GLY A 181 -1.79 11.62 -28.73
CA GLY A 181 -2.78 11.06 -29.67
C GLY A 181 -3.82 10.15 -29.00
N GLY A 182 -4.26 9.11 -29.70
CA GLY A 182 -5.30 8.18 -29.22
C GLY A 182 -4.92 7.40 -27.96
N TYR A 183 -3.62 7.15 -27.71
CA TYR A 183 -3.16 6.45 -26.51
C TYR A 183 -3.47 7.19 -25.20
N ARG A 184 -3.56 8.52 -25.23
CA ARG A 184 -4.01 9.32 -24.07
C ARG A 184 -5.42 8.92 -23.65
N TRP A 185 -6.34 8.85 -24.61
CA TRP A 185 -7.73 8.49 -24.35
C TRP A 185 -7.88 7.04 -23.91
N ALA A 186 -7.10 6.12 -24.47
CA ALA A 186 -7.08 4.72 -24.02
C ALA A 186 -6.70 4.60 -22.54
N TRP A 187 -5.65 5.29 -22.08
CA TRP A 187 -5.24 5.26 -20.68
C TRP A 187 -6.24 5.93 -19.75
N TRP A 188 -6.89 7.01 -20.17
CA TRP A 188 -7.94 7.65 -19.39
C TRP A 188 -9.21 6.79 -19.30
N LEU A 189 -9.54 6.05 -20.37
CA LEU A 189 -10.59 5.05 -20.33
C LEU A 189 -10.26 3.94 -19.33
N VAL A 190 -9.02 3.42 -19.33
CA VAL A 190 -8.58 2.43 -18.34
C VAL A 190 -8.70 2.98 -16.91
N ALA A 191 -8.31 4.24 -16.67
CA ALA A 191 -8.45 4.87 -15.36
C ALA A 191 -9.94 5.00 -14.95
N ALA A 192 -10.82 5.38 -15.88
CA ALA A 192 -12.25 5.47 -15.63
C ALA A 192 -12.88 4.10 -15.33
N LEU A 193 -12.52 3.06 -16.09
CA LEU A 193 -12.96 1.69 -15.84
C LEU A 193 -12.47 1.18 -14.49
N ALA A 194 -11.22 1.45 -14.11
CA ALA A 194 -10.70 1.10 -12.79
C ALA A 194 -11.46 1.82 -11.65
N ALA A 195 -11.80 3.10 -11.84
CA ALA A 195 -12.62 3.85 -10.89
C ALA A 195 -14.03 3.26 -10.76
N VAL A 196 -14.66 2.86 -11.87
CA VAL A 196 -15.96 2.18 -11.87
C VAL A 196 -15.87 0.82 -11.19
N ALA A 197 -14.82 0.05 -11.43
CA ALA A 197 -14.59 -1.24 -10.75
C ALA A 197 -14.54 -1.09 -9.23
N VAL A 198 -13.77 -0.11 -8.72
CA VAL A 198 -13.68 0.18 -7.28
C VAL A 198 -15.01 0.64 -6.71
N THR A 199 -15.78 1.42 -7.48
CA THR A 199 -16.97 2.10 -6.94
C THR A 199 -18.26 1.29 -7.06
N GLN A 200 -18.44 0.56 -8.16
CA GLN A 200 -19.69 -0.12 -8.51
C GLN A 200 -19.59 -1.65 -8.45
N LEU A 201 -18.39 -2.20 -8.63
CA LEU A 201 -18.15 -3.65 -8.73
C LEU A 201 -17.40 -4.21 -7.51
N SER A 202 -17.38 -3.45 -6.42
CA SER A 202 -16.80 -3.86 -5.15
C SER A 202 -17.63 -3.40 -3.95
N GLN A 203 -17.64 -4.18 -2.88
CA GLN A 203 -18.35 -3.83 -1.64
C GLN A 203 -17.57 -2.87 -0.72
N GLY A 204 -16.26 -2.72 -0.90
CA GLY A 204 -15.39 -2.02 0.03
C GLY A 204 -15.56 -0.50 0.04
N ARG A 205 -16.13 0.06 1.12
CA ARG A 205 -16.30 1.52 1.28
C ARG A 205 -14.97 2.30 1.32
N THR A 206 -13.91 1.66 1.82
CA THR A 206 -12.55 2.22 1.84
C THR A 206 -12.06 2.59 0.43
N GLY A 207 -12.46 1.83 -0.60
CA GLY A 207 -12.08 2.10 -1.98
C GLY A 207 -12.53 3.47 -2.47
N TYR A 208 -13.72 3.91 -2.07
CA TYR A 208 -14.26 5.24 -2.41
C TYR A 208 -13.37 6.37 -1.88
N LEU A 209 -13.05 6.29 -0.59
CA LEU A 209 -12.24 7.31 0.09
C LEU A 209 -10.84 7.38 -0.52
N LEU A 210 -10.19 6.23 -0.70
CA LEU A 210 -8.85 6.16 -1.26
C LEU A 210 -8.82 6.66 -2.70
N LEU A 211 -9.82 6.31 -3.53
CA LEU A 211 -9.91 6.82 -4.90
C LEU A 211 -10.03 8.35 -4.92
N CYS A 212 -10.92 8.91 -4.09
CA CYS A 212 -11.13 10.36 -4.03
C CYS A 212 -9.85 11.08 -3.61
N VAL A 213 -9.21 10.64 -2.53
CA VAL A 213 -7.98 11.25 -2.01
C VAL A 213 -6.82 11.11 -3.01
N ALA A 214 -6.65 9.94 -3.62
CA ALA A 214 -5.58 9.69 -4.58
C ALA A 214 -5.73 10.52 -5.85
N VAL A 215 -6.93 10.58 -6.43
CA VAL A 215 -7.22 11.35 -7.64
C VAL A 215 -7.16 12.85 -7.35
N ALA A 216 -7.75 13.32 -6.23
CA ALA A 216 -7.69 14.73 -5.86
C ALA A 216 -6.25 15.19 -5.61
N GLY A 217 -5.46 14.40 -4.87
CA GLY A 217 -4.04 14.68 -4.63
C GLY A 217 -3.22 14.69 -5.92
N TYR A 218 -3.47 13.72 -6.81
CA TYR A 218 -2.85 13.66 -8.13
C TYR A 218 -3.19 14.92 -8.96
N VAL A 219 -4.48 15.25 -9.11
CA VAL A 219 -4.96 16.39 -9.91
C VAL A 219 -4.42 17.71 -9.36
N PHE A 220 -4.44 17.88 -8.04
CA PHE A 220 -3.95 19.08 -7.36
C PHE A 220 -2.48 19.36 -7.73
N LEU A 221 -1.66 18.33 -7.86
CA LEU A 221 -0.24 18.49 -8.19
C LEU A 221 0.05 18.46 -9.69
N ALA A 222 -0.71 17.68 -10.46
CA ALA A 222 -0.51 17.53 -11.90
C ALA A 222 -1.00 18.76 -12.69
N LEU A 223 -2.09 19.40 -12.27
CA LEU A 223 -2.67 20.56 -12.94
C LEU A 223 -2.27 21.88 -12.26
N ARG A 224 -2.31 22.97 -13.02
CA ARG A 224 -1.98 24.33 -12.56
C ARG A 224 -3.08 25.33 -12.96
N GLY A 225 -3.15 26.45 -12.24
CA GLY A 225 -4.10 27.53 -12.53
C GLY A 225 -5.57 27.10 -12.39
N LEU A 226 -6.45 27.73 -13.17
CA LEU A 226 -7.90 27.51 -13.12
C LEU A 226 -8.30 26.06 -13.45
N SER A 227 -7.57 25.40 -14.36
CA SER A 227 -7.85 24.00 -14.75
C SER A 227 -7.87 23.03 -13.56
N ARG A 228 -7.00 23.26 -12.57
CA ARG A 228 -6.96 22.47 -11.32
C ARG A 228 -8.28 22.57 -10.58
N TRP A 229 -8.76 23.79 -10.36
CA TRP A 229 -9.96 24.05 -9.59
C TRP A 229 -11.23 23.65 -10.35
N VAL A 230 -11.24 23.76 -11.67
CA VAL A 230 -12.34 23.26 -12.50
C VAL A 230 -12.46 21.74 -12.37
N VAL A 231 -11.36 20.99 -12.47
CA VAL A 231 -11.39 19.52 -12.37
C VAL A 231 -11.69 19.05 -10.94
N LEU A 232 -11.14 19.72 -9.92
CA LEU A 232 -11.46 19.39 -8.53
C LEU A 232 -12.92 19.74 -8.19
N GLY A 233 -13.40 20.88 -8.69
CA GLY A 233 -14.80 21.30 -8.54
C GLY A 233 -15.75 20.33 -9.24
N SER A 234 -15.43 19.89 -10.47
CA SER A 234 -16.25 18.91 -11.17
C SER A 234 -16.25 17.54 -10.49
N LEU A 235 -15.11 17.09 -9.95
CA LEU A 235 -15.03 15.87 -9.15
C LEU A 235 -15.88 15.98 -7.87
N ALA A 236 -15.80 17.11 -7.17
CA ALA A 236 -16.61 17.36 -5.97
C ALA A 236 -18.11 17.42 -6.28
N LEU A 237 -18.50 18.07 -7.39
CA LEU A 237 -19.89 18.11 -7.87
C LEU A 237 -20.38 16.72 -8.28
N ALA A 238 -19.55 15.90 -8.94
CA ALA A 238 -19.90 14.54 -9.30
C ALA A 238 -20.15 13.67 -8.05
N ILE A 239 -19.26 13.77 -7.04
CA ILE A 239 -19.44 13.07 -5.75
C ILE A 239 -20.71 13.57 -5.06
N GLY A 240 -20.92 14.88 -4.99
CA GLY A 240 -22.13 15.49 -4.43
C GLY A 240 -23.41 15.06 -5.16
N GLY A 241 -23.37 14.97 -6.49
CA GLY A 241 -24.46 14.47 -7.32
C GLY A 241 -24.78 13.01 -7.02
N VAL A 242 -23.77 12.15 -6.90
CA VAL A 242 -23.96 10.74 -6.51
C VAL A 242 -24.58 10.64 -5.12
N LEU A 243 -24.12 11.42 -4.15
CA LEU A 243 -24.71 11.47 -2.80
C LEU A 243 -26.16 11.98 -2.81
N ALA A 244 -26.48 12.95 -3.66
CA ALA A 244 -27.81 13.53 -3.78
C ALA A 244 -28.81 12.63 -4.54
N THR A 245 -28.33 11.73 -5.41
CA THR A 245 -29.19 10.92 -6.29
C THR A 245 -29.22 9.43 -5.94
N SER A 246 -28.15 8.88 -5.38
CA SER A 246 -28.04 7.45 -5.09
C SER A 246 -28.55 7.12 -3.69
N GLN A 247 -29.73 6.48 -3.62
CA GLN A 247 -30.28 5.98 -2.37
C GLN A 247 -29.34 4.96 -1.71
N THR A 248 -28.76 4.05 -2.48
CA THR A 248 -27.83 3.02 -1.98
C THR A 248 -26.62 3.63 -1.26
N VAL A 249 -26.05 4.72 -1.79
CA VAL A 249 -24.91 5.39 -1.14
C VAL A 249 -25.35 6.05 0.17
N ARG A 250 -26.52 6.72 0.18
CA ARG A 250 -27.08 7.31 1.40
C ARG A 250 -27.33 6.27 2.48
N ASP A 251 -27.94 5.14 2.14
CA ASP A 251 -28.23 4.05 3.08
C ASP A 251 -26.96 3.47 3.68
N ARG A 252 -25.91 3.29 2.86
CA ARG A 252 -24.59 2.84 3.33
C ARG A 252 -23.96 3.84 4.31
N ILE A 253 -24.07 5.14 4.06
CA ILE A 253 -23.55 6.17 4.97
C ILE A 253 -24.35 6.18 6.28
N ALA A 254 -25.68 6.19 6.19
CA ALA A 254 -26.57 6.18 7.36
C ALA A 254 -26.31 4.96 8.25
N LEU A 255 -26.17 3.77 7.65
CA LEU A 255 -25.81 2.56 8.36
C LEU A 255 -24.45 2.69 9.08
N GLY A 256 -23.43 3.23 8.41
CA GLY A 256 -22.12 3.42 9.03
C GLY A 256 -22.14 4.39 10.22
N LEU A 257 -22.95 5.45 10.14
CA LEU A 257 -23.14 6.40 11.24
C LEU A 257 -23.90 5.76 12.41
N ALA A 258 -24.93 4.97 12.12
CA ALA A 258 -25.68 4.23 13.14
C ALA A 258 -24.80 3.21 13.87
N GLU A 259 -24.03 2.40 13.13
CA GLU A 259 -23.06 1.45 13.69
C GLU A 259 -22.00 2.14 14.58
N ALA A 260 -21.52 3.32 14.16
CA ALA A 260 -20.57 4.10 14.94
C ALA A 260 -21.19 4.67 16.23
N ALA A 261 -22.41 5.22 16.14
CA ALA A 261 -23.12 5.79 17.27
C ALA A 261 -23.51 4.73 18.32
N GLN A 262 -23.84 3.53 17.86
CA GLN A 262 -24.23 2.41 18.72
C GLN A 262 -23.03 1.58 19.20
N SER A 263 -21.79 1.94 18.88
CA SER A 263 -20.62 1.11 19.18
C SER A 263 -20.47 0.76 20.67
N SER A 264 -21.01 1.58 21.58
CA SER A 264 -21.01 1.31 23.02
C SER A 264 -21.77 0.05 23.43
N SER A 265 -22.69 -0.45 22.58
CA SER A 265 -23.41 -1.71 22.82
C SER A 265 -22.51 -2.94 22.72
N MET A 266 -21.28 -2.79 22.20
CA MET A 266 -20.38 -3.91 21.89
C MET A 266 -21.03 -4.94 20.95
N GLU A 267 -21.92 -4.50 20.07
CA GLU A 267 -22.40 -5.31 18.95
C GLU A 267 -21.33 -5.38 17.85
N ILE A 268 -21.05 -6.58 17.35
CA ILE A 268 -20.03 -6.83 16.34
C ILE A 268 -20.58 -6.38 14.97
N THR A 269 -20.13 -5.20 14.55
CA THR A 269 -20.42 -4.62 13.22
C THR A 269 -19.14 -4.14 12.55
N SER A 270 -19.20 -3.78 11.26
CA SER A 270 -18.00 -3.37 10.53
C SER A 270 -17.40 -2.07 11.07
N ILE A 271 -18.23 -1.02 11.23
CA ILE A 271 -17.77 0.29 11.72
C ILE A 271 -17.72 0.32 13.25
N GLY A 272 -18.74 -0.21 13.93
CA GLY A 272 -18.74 -0.30 15.40
C GLY A 272 -17.59 -1.14 15.93
N GLY A 273 -17.23 -2.22 15.22
CA GLY A 273 -16.02 -3.02 15.44
C GLY A 273 -14.75 -2.17 15.46
N ARG A 274 -14.49 -1.41 14.39
CA ARG A 274 -13.31 -0.54 14.27
C ARG A 274 -13.26 0.53 15.37
N VAL A 275 -14.40 1.16 15.68
CA VAL A 275 -14.48 2.16 16.76
C VAL A 275 -14.05 1.55 18.09
N ASN A 276 -14.53 0.35 18.42
CA ASN A 276 -14.14 -0.34 19.65
C ASN A 276 -12.69 -0.81 19.62
N PHE A 277 -12.19 -1.31 18.49
CA PHE A 277 -10.77 -1.64 18.33
C PHE A 277 -9.89 -0.42 18.67
N TRP A 278 -10.20 0.73 18.08
CA TRP A 278 -9.45 1.96 18.30
C TRP A 278 -9.56 2.46 19.74
N LYS A 279 -10.77 2.48 20.30
CA LYS A 279 -11.02 2.91 21.68
C LYS A 279 -10.21 2.09 22.68
N HIS A 280 -10.31 0.76 22.62
CA HIS A 280 -9.60 -0.11 23.56
C HIS A 280 -8.08 -0.11 23.33
N THR A 281 -7.63 0.05 22.08
CA THR A 281 -6.20 0.22 21.77
C THR A 281 -5.66 1.55 22.31
N ALA A 282 -6.42 2.64 22.21
CA ALA A 282 -6.03 3.94 22.75
C ALA A 282 -5.89 3.92 24.28
N LEU A 283 -6.79 3.21 24.99
CA LEU A 283 -6.67 3.00 26.43
C LEU A 283 -5.39 2.24 26.79
N LEU A 284 -5.02 1.22 26.02
CA LEU A 284 -3.74 0.50 26.19
C LEU A 284 -2.53 1.40 25.93
N ILE A 285 -2.60 2.26 24.91
CA ILE A 285 -1.54 3.22 24.61
C ILE A 285 -1.31 4.19 25.78
N GLN A 286 -2.37 4.64 26.45
CA GLN A 286 -2.25 5.58 27.57
C GLN A 286 -1.45 5.03 28.75
N GLU A 287 -1.42 3.70 28.92
CA GLU A 287 -0.64 3.06 29.99
C GLU A 287 0.86 3.02 29.70
N LYS A 288 1.24 2.87 28.42
CA LYS A 288 2.65 2.79 27.99
C LYS A 288 2.91 3.61 26.72
N PRO A 289 2.73 4.94 26.72
CA PRO A 289 2.72 5.73 25.49
C PRO A 289 4.09 5.82 24.80
N LEU A 290 5.17 5.78 25.58
CA LEU A 290 6.54 5.92 25.06
C LEU A 290 7.12 4.61 24.53
N GLN A 291 6.97 3.53 25.31
CA GLN A 291 7.57 2.23 25.00
C GLN A 291 6.59 1.27 24.31
N GLY A 292 5.29 1.38 24.55
CA GLY A 292 4.31 0.37 24.14
C GLY A 292 4.37 -0.89 25.00
N TRP A 293 3.55 -1.88 24.63
CA TRP A 293 3.39 -3.15 25.34
C TRP A 293 4.35 -4.25 24.88
N GLY A 294 5.10 -4.02 23.80
CA GLY A 294 6.02 -4.96 23.18
C GLY A 294 5.48 -5.53 21.88
N THR A 295 6.38 -5.96 20.99
CA THR A 295 6.02 -6.52 19.68
C THR A 295 5.25 -7.83 19.84
N GLY A 296 4.15 -7.99 19.10
CA GLY A 296 3.28 -9.17 19.18
C GLY A 296 2.30 -9.14 20.35
N SER A 297 2.31 -8.10 21.18
CA SER A 297 1.47 -8.03 22.39
C SER A 297 0.02 -7.69 22.12
N TYR A 298 -0.33 -7.23 20.90
CA TYR A 298 -1.69 -6.81 20.63
C TYR A 298 -2.72 -7.91 20.92
N HIS A 299 -2.53 -9.13 20.40
CA HIS A 299 -3.48 -10.22 20.61
C HIS A 299 -3.69 -10.52 22.10
N SER A 300 -2.61 -10.84 22.81
CA SER A 300 -2.65 -11.23 24.22
C SER A 300 -3.17 -10.12 25.14
N VAL A 301 -2.69 -8.89 24.99
CA VAL A 301 -3.04 -7.77 25.88
C VAL A 301 -4.43 -7.22 25.56
N TRP A 302 -4.80 -7.12 24.29
CA TRP A 302 -6.12 -6.62 23.90
C TRP A 302 -7.23 -7.59 24.29
N CYS A 303 -7.04 -8.90 24.07
CA CYS A 303 -8.01 -9.92 24.46
C CYS A 303 -8.19 -10.07 25.98
N GLN A 304 -7.17 -9.75 26.78
CA GLN A 304 -7.32 -9.68 28.24
C GLN A 304 -8.20 -8.52 28.68
N ARG A 305 -8.23 -7.42 27.91
CA ARG A 305 -9.00 -6.23 28.22
C ARG A 305 -10.44 -6.29 27.70
N VAL A 306 -10.65 -6.84 26.51
CA VAL A 306 -11.97 -6.90 25.86
C VAL A 306 -12.52 -8.31 26.02
N THR A 307 -13.29 -8.51 27.09
CA THR A 307 -13.79 -9.81 27.54
C THR A 307 -15.19 -10.15 27.02
N GLN A 308 -15.84 -9.23 26.31
CA GLN A 308 -17.14 -9.48 25.69
C GLN A 308 -17.05 -10.67 24.73
N GLU A 309 -18.09 -11.51 24.73
CA GLU A 309 -18.12 -12.73 23.94
C GLU A 309 -17.89 -12.46 22.45
N GLY A 310 -17.07 -13.30 21.81
CA GLY A 310 -16.72 -13.19 20.39
C GLY A 310 -15.72 -12.07 20.01
N TRP A 311 -15.50 -11.06 20.86
CA TRP A 311 -14.67 -9.90 20.50
C TRP A 311 -13.18 -10.21 20.38
N CYS A 312 -12.62 -11.06 21.23
CA CYS A 312 -11.22 -11.48 21.08
C CYS A 312 -10.98 -12.18 19.73
N TRP A 313 -11.91 -13.03 19.28
CA TRP A 313 -11.81 -13.69 17.97
C TRP A 313 -11.94 -12.68 16.82
N PHE A 314 -12.89 -11.75 16.92
CA PHE A 314 -13.17 -10.77 15.88
C PHE A 314 -12.08 -9.68 15.75
N GLY A 315 -11.54 -9.20 16.88
CA GLY A 315 -10.67 -8.03 16.95
C GLY A 315 -9.23 -8.29 17.41
N GLY A 316 -8.90 -9.52 17.81
CA GLY A 316 -7.63 -9.85 18.45
C GLY A 316 -6.41 -9.88 17.53
N TRP A 317 -6.56 -9.65 16.22
CA TRP A 317 -5.44 -9.72 15.27
C TRP A 317 -4.72 -8.39 15.09
N HIS A 318 -5.47 -7.30 14.93
CA HIS A 318 -4.95 -5.94 14.78
C HIS A 318 -6.08 -4.91 14.87
N PRO A 319 -5.78 -3.64 15.21
CA PRO A 319 -6.82 -2.64 15.44
C PRO A 319 -7.41 -2.02 14.16
N HIS A 320 -7.10 -2.53 12.97
CA HIS A 320 -7.44 -1.88 11.69
C HIS A 320 -7.00 -0.41 11.64
N ASN A 321 -5.80 -0.14 12.18
CA ASN A 321 -5.16 1.16 12.16
C ASN A 321 -3.68 0.96 12.44
N GLN A 322 -2.84 1.07 11.43
CA GLN A 322 -1.40 0.80 11.55
C GLN A 322 -0.69 1.77 12.51
N TYR A 323 -1.18 3.00 12.65
CA TYR A 323 -0.61 3.97 13.60
C TYR A 323 -0.85 3.53 15.04
N LEU A 324 -2.11 3.22 15.38
CA LEU A 324 -2.45 2.71 16.71
C LEU A 324 -1.78 1.37 16.98
N PHE A 325 -1.62 0.53 15.96
CA PHE A 325 -0.96 -0.75 16.10
C PHE A 325 0.51 -0.59 16.49
N PHE A 326 1.27 0.23 15.74
CA PHE A 326 2.65 0.52 16.10
C PHE A 326 2.79 1.25 17.43
N TRP A 327 1.88 2.17 17.75
CA TRP A 327 1.92 2.89 19.02
C TRP A 327 1.69 1.95 20.20
N MET A 328 0.66 1.11 20.12
CA MET A 328 0.32 0.17 21.19
C MET A 328 1.46 -0.81 21.45
N GLU A 329 2.06 -1.39 20.41
CA GLU A 329 3.12 -2.39 20.59
C GLU A 329 4.49 -1.77 20.87
N ASN A 330 4.87 -0.71 20.16
CA ASN A 330 6.26 -0.24 20.09
C ASN A 330 6.43 1.24 20.45
N GLY A 331 5.37 1.89 20.94
CA GLY A 331 5.42 3.25 21.45
C GLY A 331 5.53 4.34 20.39
N VAL A 332 5.65 5.58 20.86
CA VAL A 332 5.62 6.78 20.01
C VAL A 332 6.75 6.80 18.96
N LEU A 333 7.91 6.22 19.27
CA LEU A 333 9.04 6.18 18.33
C LEU A 333 8.69 5.40 17.05
N ALA A 334 7.98 4.27 17.19
CA ALA A 334 7.52 3.50 16.03
C ALA A 334 6.54 4.30 15.16
N VAL A 335 5.64 5.07 15.80
CA VAL A 335 4.70 5.95 15.08
C VAL A 335 5.44 7.02 14.30
N LEU A 336 6.43 7.68 14.89
CA LEU A 336 7.23 8.71 14.22
C LEU A 336 7.99 8.15 13.01
N LEU A 337 8.63 6.98 13.17
CA LEU A 337 9.32 6.31 12.07
C LEU A 337 8.36 5.84 10.98
N PHE A 338 7.17 5.39 11.35
CA PHE A 338 6.13 5.01 10.40
C PHE A 338 5.58 6.23 9.64
N LEU A 339 5.35 7.36 10.29
CA LEU A 339 4.97 8.62 9.64
C LEU A 339 6.04 9.08 8.63
N LEU A 340 7.31 8.95 9.00
CA LEU A 340 8.43 9.22 8.09
C LEU A 340 8.40 8.27 6.88
N LEU A 341 8.18 6.97 7.10
CA LEU A 341 8.08 5.96 6.04
C LEU A 341 6.92 6.26 5.07
N VAL A 342 5.73 6.57 5.59
CA VAL A 342 4.54 6.93 4.80
C VAL A 342 4.77 8.20 3.97
N SER A 343 5.44 9.20 4.55
CA SER A 343 5.77 10.45 3.88
C SER A 343 6.95 10.33 2.89
N ALA A 344 7.64 9.19 2.82
CA ALA A 344 8.90 9.08 2.09
C ALA A 344 8.78 9.35 0.58
N PRO A 345 7.77 8.83 -0.14
CA PRO A 345 7.57 9.17 -1.56
C PRO A 345 7.27 10.65 -1.77
N ALA A 346 6.38 11.23 -0.97
CA ALA A 346 6.07 12.66 -1.00
C ALA A 346 7.32 13.52 -0.74
N ARG A 347 8.15 13.18 0.25
CA ARG A 347 9.43 13.87 0.51
C ARG A 347 10.42 13.72 -0.64
N ALA A 348 10.53 12.52 -1.21
CA ALA A 348 11.38 12.25 -2.35
C ALA A 348 10.95 13.03 -3.61
N SER A 349 9.67 13.43 -3.71
CA SER A 349 9.15 14.23 -4.82
C SER A 349 9.87 15.57 -5.01
N ALA A 350 10.45 16.14 -3.96
CA ALA A 350 11.22 17.39 -4.03
C ALA A 350 12.41 17.28 -5.01
N HIS A 351 13.00 16.09 -5.12
CA HIS A 351 14.13 15.80 -6.00
C HIS A 351 13.73 15.01 -7.26
N ALA A 352 12.46 14.66 -7.41
CA ALA A 352 11.95 13.93 -8.56
C ALA A 352 11.65 14.85 -9.76
N ALA A 353 11.67 14.27 -10.96
CA ALA A 353 11.19 14.93 -12.17
C ALA A 353 9.73 15.38 -12.00
N ALA A 354 9.37 16.52 -12.58
CA ALA A 354 8.06 17.15 -12.36
C ALA A 354 6.86 16.23 -12.69
N GLN A 355 7.02 15.38 -13.71
CA GLN A 355 6.01 14.41 -14.14
C GLN A 355 5.76 13.27 -13.14
N ASP A 356 6.74 12.93 -12.29
CA ASP A 356 6.63 11.83 -11.33
C ASP A 356 6.04 12.27 -9.99
N ARG A 357 6.11 13.59 -9.68
CA ARG A 357 5.68 14.16 -8.39
C ARG A 357 4.22 13.85 -8.04
N PRO A 358 3.24 13.99 -8.94
CA PRO A 358 1.84 13.74 -8.59
C PRO A 358 1.59 12.29 -8.16
N LEU A 359 2.23 11.31 -8.81
CA LEU A 359 2.08 9.89 -8.48
C LEU A 359 2.72 9.54 -7.13
N LEU A 360 3.87 10.14 -6.82
CA LEU A 360 4.54 10.00 -5.51
C LEU A 360 3.64 10.46 -4.37
N TRP A 361 3.01 11.62 -4.52
CA TRP A 361 2.06 12.15 -3.53
C TRP A 361 0.77 11.33 -3.45
N ALA A 362 0.20 10.93 -4.58
CA ALA A 362 -0.99 10.09 -4.61
C ALA A 362 -0.77 8.79 -3.82
N PHE A 363 0.37 8.13 -4.00
CA PHE A 363 0.73 6.94 -3.21
C PHE A 363 0.92 7.25 -1.72
N SER A 364 1.63 8.31 -1.36
CA SER A 364 1.78 8.70 0.06
C SER A 364 0.43 8.97 0.72
N LEU A 365 -0.51 9.59 0.00
CA LEU A 365 -1.86 9.83 0.49
C LEU A 365 -2.67 8.53 0.63
N ILE A 366 -2.60 7.62 -0.36
CA ILE A 366 -3.22 6.29 -0.25
C ILE A 366 -2.66 5.58 0.98
N PHE A 367 -1.34 5.53 1.15
CA PHE A 367 -0.69 4.85 2.27
C PHE A 367 -1.05 5.49 3.61
N ALA A 368 -1.09 6.82 3.68
CA ALA A 368 -1.43 7.54 4.90
C ALA A 368 -2.87 7.29 5.34
N VAL A 369 -3.82 7.42 4.42
CA VAL A 369 -5.26 7.28 4.70
C VAL A 369 -5.65 5.83 4.92
N ASP A 370 -5.12 4.90 4.12
CA ASP A 370 -5.37 3.47 4.31
C ASP A 370 -4.89 3.01 5.69
N SER A 371 -3.74 3.51 6.15
CA SER A 371 -3.18 3.20 7.48
C SER A 371 -4.04 3.69 8.66
N LEU A 372 -4.98 4.63 8.44
CA LEU A 372 -5.93 5.06 9.47
C LEU A 372 -7.06 4.05 9.70
N ILE A 373 -7.35 3.23 8.68
CA ILE A 373 -8.51 2.34 8.63
C ILE A 373 -8.12 0.89 8.37
N ASN A 374 -6.87 0.58 8.09
CA ASN A 374 -6.36 -0.76 7.90
C ASN A 374 -4.96 -0.86 8.54
N SER A 375 -4.40 -2.08 8.49
CA SER A 375 -3.05 -2.39 8.98
C SER A 375 -2.16 -2.82 7.81
N PRO A 376 -1.89 -1.93 6.83
CA PRO A 376 -1.30 -2.31 5.56
C PRO A 376 0.07 -2.98 5.63
N LEU A 377 0.87 -2.70 6.65
CA LEU A 377 2.18 -3.35 6.80
C LEU A 377 2.09 -4.73 7.46
N PHE A 378 0.96 -5.05 8.09
CA PHE A 378 0.71 -6.35 8.71
C PHE A 378 -0.10 -7.29 7.82
N SER A 379 -1.07 -6.76 7.07
CA SER A 379 -1.92 -7.51 6.15
C SER A 379 -1.10 -8.12 5.00
N GLY A 380 -1.43 -9.35 4.61
CA GLY A 380 -0.60 -10.17 3.71
C GLY A 380 -0.29 -9.51 2.38
N ARG A 381 -1.30 -9.25 1.55
CA ARG A 381 -1.12 -8.69 0.21
C ARG A 381 -0.93 -7.17 0.19
N GLU A 382 -1.61 -6.45 1.09
CA GLU A 382 -1.39 -5.01 1.32
C GLU A 382 0.09 -4.72 1.60
N SER A 383 0.74 -5.51 2.48
CA SER A 383 2.14 -5.26 2.82
C SER A 383 3.07 -5.46 1.63
N HIS A 384 2.79 -6.39 0.72
CA HIS A 384 3.52 -6.48 -0.54
C HIS A 384 3.29 -5.26 -1.41
N PHE A 385 2.04 -4.83 -1.58
CA PHE A 385 1.71 -3.65 -2.37
C PHE A 385 2.45 -2.43 -1.84
N PHE A 386 2.29 -2.08 -0.57
CA PHE A 386 2.91 -0.87 -0.02
C PHE A 386 4.43 -0.97 0.01
N THR A 387 5.01 -2.10 0.40
CA THR A 387 6.49 -2.24 0.45
C THR A 387 7.09 -2.17 -0.96
N MET A 388 6.47 -2.83 -1.95
CA MET A 388 7.02 -2.87 -3.30
C MET A 388 6.84 -1.56 -4.04
N LEU A 389 5.69 -0.90 -3.90
CA LEU A 389 5.45 0.39 -4.53
C LEU A 389 6.25 1.49 -3.84
N LEU A 390 6.41 1.45 -2.51
CA LEU A 390 7.32 2.34 -1.78
C LEU A 390 8.75 2.22 -2.33
N LEU A 391 9.23 0.98 -2.48
CA LEU A 391 10.53 0.69 -3.07
C LEU A 391 10.67 1.25 -4.48
N TRP A 392 9.69 1.02 -5.35
CA TRP A 392 9.72 1.48 -6.74
C TRP A 392 9.68 3.00 -6.85
N LEU A 393 8.77 3.64 -6.11
CA LEU A 393 8.55 5.09 -6.12
C LEU A 393 9.76 5.85 -5.59
N CYS A 394 10.34 5.41 -4.47
CA CYS A 394 11.55 6.03 -3.95
C CYS A 394 12.75 5.81 -4.88
N ALA A 395 12.86 4.66 -5.55
CA ALA A 395 13.88 4.44 -6.57
C ALA A 395 13.68 5.35 -7.79
N GLN A 396 12.44 5.53 -8.25
CA GLN A 396 12.11 6.41 -9.37
C GLN A 396 12.46 7.87 -9.04
N ALA A 397 12.07 8.35 -7.86
CA ALA A 397 12.39 9.70 -7.41
C ALA A 397 13.90 9.94 -7.32
N TYR A 398 14.64 9.02 -6.69
CA TYR A 398 16.06 9.19 -6.40
C TYR A 398 16.95 8.98 -7.64
N PHE A 399 16.79 7.86 -8.35
CA PHE A 399 17.62 7.56 -9.53
C PHE A 399 17.12 8.24 -10.80
N GLY A 400 15.80 8.42 -10.96
CA GLY A 400 15.22 9.13 -12.10
C GLY A 400 15.52 10.62 -12.07
N GLY A 401 15.45 11.26 -10.89
CA GLY A 401 15.82 12.67 -10.72
C GLY A 401 17.28 12.96 -11.05
N ARG A 402 18.21 12.09 -10.63
CA ARG A 402 19.65 12.23 -10.93
C ARG A 402 19.98 12.04 -12.41
N ALA A 403 19.28 11.16 -13.11
CA ALA A 403 19.48 10.99 -14.56
C ALA A 403 18.93 12.19 -15.36
N ALA A 404 18.00 12.96 -14.79
CA ALA A 404 17.40 14.14 -15.41
C ALA A 404 18.14 15.46 -15.09
N GLN A 405 19.05 15.46 -14.11
CA GLN A 405 19.96 16.59 -13.91
C GLN A 405 21.05 16.52 -14.99
N PRO A 406 21.22 17.54 -15.86
CA PRO A 406 22.39 17.57 -16.74
C PRO A 406 23.62 17.47 -15.84
N ALA A 407 24.59 16.63 -16.23
CA ALA A 407 25.84 16.48 -15.51
C ALA A 407 26.38 17.90 -15.26
N ALA A 408 26.35 18.34 -14.01
CA ALA A 408 27.02 19.57 -13.62
C ALA A 408 28.47 19.37 -14.08
N ALA A 409 28.89 20.18 -15.04
CA ALA A 409 30.26 20.19 -15.50
C ALA A 409 31.14 20.24 -14.24
N ALA A 410 31.95 19.20 -14.05
CA ALA A 410 32.92 19.19 -12.97
C ALA A 410 33.82 20.44 -13.18
N PRO A 411 34.13 21.18 -12.10
CA PRO A 411 35.03 22.33 -12.20
C PRO A 411 36.42 21.94 -12.70
#